data_AF-A0A496LDS3-F1
#
_entry.id   AF-A0A496LDS3-F1
#
_cell.length_a   1.000
_cell.length_b   1.000
_cell.length_c   1.000
_cell.angle_alpha   90.00
_cell.angle_beta   90.00
_cell.angle_gamma   90.00
#
_symmetry.space_group_name_H-M   'P 1'
#
loop_
_entity.id
_entity.type
_entity.pdbx_description
1 polymer ?
#
loop_
_entity_poly.entity_id
_entity_poly.type
_entity_poly.pdbx_seq_one_letter_code
_entity_poly.pdbx_strand_id
1 'polypeptide(L)'
;MKVYLWVDKDIPNVYGQVAVRAGSIDEPADFTGLAHYLEHMLFKGTQEIGALDWAKEKPMYEQIIKLYDEKAKLRDPKKDKAKRDELTKKINELSVASSKISKGSEFPTLIQAAGGTGLNAYTNFDQTVYHNSFPAYQMENWLKLYYDHFQRPVFREFQAEMENV
;
A
#
# COMPACT_ATOMS: atom_id res chain seq x y z
N MET A 1 11.89 -9.82 13.62
CA MET A 1 11.65 -10.52 12.35
C MET A 1 12.17 -11.95 12.46
N LYS A 2 11.42 -12.95 12.00
CA LYS A 2 11.87 -14.34 11.87
C LYS A 2 12.02 -14.64 10.38
N VAL A 3 13.10 -15.34 10.01
CA VAL A 3 13.41 -15.69 8.61
C VAL A 3 13.51 -17.20 8.51
N TYR A 4 12.85 -17.76 7.51
CA TYR A 4 12.92 -19.19 7.17
C TYR A 4 13.45 -19.30 5.76
N LEU A 5 14.45 -20.16 5.57
CA LEU A 5 15.07 -20.41 4.27
C LEU A 5 15.04 -21.91 4.01
N TRP A 6 14.60 -22.27 2.82
CA TRP A 6 14.68 -23.63 2.31
C TRP A 6 15.33 -23.57 0.93
N VAL A 7 16.46 -24.27 0.77
CA VAL A 7 17.27 -24.23 -0.44
C VAL A 7 17.00 -25.48 -1.25
N ASP A 8 16.46 -25.28 -2.44
CA ASP A 8 16.34 -26.29 -3.49
C ASP A 8 17.20 -25.82 -4.68
N LYS A 9 18.21 -26.62 -5.06
CA LYS A 9 19.15 -26.27 -6.14
C LYS A 9 18.66 -26.72 -7.52
N ASP A 10 17.58 -27.48 -7.57
CA ASP A 10 17.03 -28.04 -8.80
C ASP A 10 15.95 -27.12 -9.42
N ILE A 11 15.56 -26.05 -8.71
CA ILE A 11 14.54 -25.09 -9.15
C ILE A 11 15.21 -23.73 -9.44
N PRO A 12 15.02 -23.13 -10.64
CA PRO A 12 15.67 -21.87 -11.01
C PRO A 12 15.01 -20.63 -10.40
N ASN A 13 13.81 -20.76 -9.86
CA ASN A 13 13.02 -19.69 -9.27
C ASN A 13 12.90 -19.87 -7.76
N VAL A 14 12.76 -18.75 -7.06
CA VAL A 14 12.49 -18.69 -5.63
C VAL A 14 11.04 -18.25 -5.42
N TYR A 15 10.35 -18.87 -4.49
CA TYR A 15 9.09 -18.37 -3.94
C TYR A 15 9.37 -17.57 -2.67
N GLY A 16 9.10 -16.27 -2.71
CA GLY A 16 9.29 -15.37 -1.57
C GLY A 16 7.96 -14.95 -0.96
N GLN A 17 7.92 -14.86 0.37
CA GLN A 17 6.77 -14.33 1.10
C GLN A 17 7.23 -13.47 2.28
N VAL A 18 6.45 -12.43 2.57
CA VAL A 18 6.53 -11.66 3.82
C VAL A 18 5.16 -11.74 4.49
N ALA A 19 5.13 -12.35 5.68
CA ALA A 19 3.93 -12.50 6.49
C ALA A 19 3.97 -11.55 7.68
N VAL A 20 2.88 -10.81 7.89
CA VAL A 20 2.64 -9.96 9.04
C VAL A 20 1.63 -10.67 9.94
N ARG A 21 1.93 -10.80 11.22
CA ARG A 21 1.03 -11.39 12.23
C ARG A 21 0.02 -10.35 12.71
N ALA A 22 -0.77 -9.86 11.77
CA ALA A 22 -1.92 -9.01 11.99
C ALA A 22 -2.92 -9.31 10.87
N GLY A 23 -4.20 -9.45 11.19
CA GLY A 23 -5.26 -9.73 10.24
C GLY A 23 -6.57 -9.06 10.64
N SER A 24 -7.70 -9.58 10.15
CA SER A 24 -9.01 -8.98 10.42
C SER A 24 -9.42 -8.98 11.90
N ILE A 25 -8.84 -9.86 12.74
CA ILE A 25 -9.11 -9.88 14.18
C ILE A 25 -8.47 -8.70 14.92
N ASP A 26 -7.45 -8.07 14.32
CA ASP A 26 -6.71 -6.95 14.90
C ASP A 26 -7.32 -5.59 14.50
N GLU A 27 -8.39 -5.60 13.70
CA GLU A 27 -9.10 -4.39 13.26
C GLU A 27 -9.82 -3.72 14.42
N PRO A 28 -9.80 -2.37 14.51
CA PRO A 28 -10.66 -1.67 15.44
C PRO A 28 -12.13 -1.93 15.10
N ALA A 29 -12.99 -2.07 16.11
CA ALA A 29 -14.42 -2.36 15.91
C ALA A 29 -15.15 -1.33 15.03
N ASP A 30 -14.66 -0.09 15.00
CA ASP A 30 -15.22 1.00 14.20
C ASP A 30 -14.71 1.02 12.75
N PHE A 31 -13.75 0.16 12.39
CA PHE A 31 -13.06 0.13 11.09
C PHE A 31 -12.89 -1.29 10.56
N THR A 32 -14.01 -1.99 10.35
CA THR A 32 -14.02 -3.33 9.73
C THR A 32 -13.54 -3.28 8.29
N GLY A 33 -12.72 -4.24 7.87
CA GLY A 33 -12.12 -4.33 6.52
C GLY A 33 -10.80 -3.57 6.38
N LEU A 34 -10.31 -2.91 7.44
CA LEU A 34 -9.08 -2.11 7.40
C LEU A 34 -7.82 -2.94 7.09
N ALA A 35 -7.73 -4.19 7.56
CA ALA A 35 -6.58 -5.04 7.31
C ALA A 35 -6.49 -5.42 5.82
N HIS A 36 -7.62 -5.83 5.24
CA HIS A 36 -7.71 -6.10 3.80
C HIS A 36 -7.48 -4.83 2.99
N TYR A 37 -8.01 -3.69 3.42
CA TYR A 37 -7.76 -2.42 2.74
C TYR A 37 -6.27 -2.03 2.77
N LEU A 38 -5.60 -2.17 3.92
CA LEU A 38 -4.16 -1.93 4.05
C LEU A 38 -3.34 -2.86 3.15
N GLU A 39 -3.80 -4.10 2.95
CA GLU A 39 -3.21 -5.05 2.00
C GLU A 39 -3.05 -4.43 0.61
N HIS A 40 -4.13 -3.86 0.06
CA HIS A 40 -4.13 -3.20 -1.24
C HIS A 40 -3.28 -1.95 -1.25
N MET A 41 -3.34 -1.16 -0.18
CA MET A 41 -2.63 0.11 -0.07
C MET A 41 -1.10 -0.05 -0.10
N LEU A 42 -0.57 -1.18 0.38
CA LEU A 42 0.87 -1.44 0.32
C LEU A 42 1.38 -1.54 -1.14
N PHE A 43 0.55 -2.03 -2.07
CA PHE A 43 0.93 -2.10 -3.49
C PHE A 43 0.95 -0.75 -4.21
N LYS A 44 0.43 0.32 -3.61
CA LYS A 44 0.27 1.66 -4.23
C LYS A 44 1.57 2.47 -4.25
N GLY A 45 2.68 1.80 -4.00
CA GLY A 45 4.03 2.31 -4.10
C GLY A 45 4.55 2.88 -2.78
N THR A 46 5.69 3.54 -2.90
CA THR A 46 6.51 3.97 -1.77
C THR A 46 7.09 5.36 -2.04
N GLN A 47 7.99 5.82 -1.17
CA GLN A 47 8.73 7.06 -1.38
C GLN A 47 9.71 6.98 -2.57
N GLU A 48 10.19 5.78 -2.92
CA GLU A 48 11.12 5.55 -4.03
C GLU A 48 10.43 4.95 -5.27
N ILE A 49 9.33 4.23 -5.08
CA ILE A 49 8.60 3.50 -6.13
C ILE A 49 7.26 4.18 -6.38
N GLY A 50 7.02 4.60 -7.62
CA GLY A 50 5.76 5.24 -8.02
C GLY A 50 5.71 6.75 -7.80
N ALA A 51 6.72 7.37 -7.18
CA ALA A 51 6.88 8.83 -7.17
C ALA A 51 7.63 9.28 -8.44
N LEU A 52 7.01 10.10 -9.30
CA LEU A 52 7.74 10.70 -10.42
C LEU A 52 8.62 11.88 -9.95
N ASP A 53 8.15 12.59 -8.92
CA ASP A 53 8.88 13.66 -8.24
C ASP A 53 8.49 13.67 -6.75
N TRP A 54 9.21 12.92 -5.92
CA TRP A 54 8.90 12.79 -4.50
C TRP A 54 8.98 14.13 -3.75
N ALA A 55 9.88 15.03 -4.13
CA ALA A 55 10.02 16.33 -3.48
C ALA A 55 8.77 17.18 -3.66
N LYS A 56 8.08 17.06 -4.79
CA LYS A 56 6.79 17.71 -5.04
C LYS A 56 5.60 16.92 -4.52
N GLU A 57 5.63 15.59 -4.58
CA GLU A 57 4.54 14.73 -4.12
C GLU A 57 4.39 14.75 -2.60
N LYS A 58 5.51 14.65 -1.86
CA LYS A 58 5.54 14.60 -0.40
C LYS A 58 4.67 15.67 0.30
N PRO A 59 4.80 16.99 0.00
CA PRO A 59 3.97 17.99 0.65
C PRO A 59 2.48 17.83 0.35
N MET A 60 2.12 17.35 -0.85
CA MET A 60 0.72 17.07 -1.21
C MET A 60 0.19 15.87 -0.44
N TYR A 61 0.97 14.80 -0.35
CA TYR A 61 0.65 13.61 0.43
C TYR A 61 0.45 13.92 1.92
N GLU A 62 1.37 14.69 2.52
CA GLU A 62 1.25 15.14 3.91
C GLU A 62 0.01 16.04 4.13
N GLN A 63 -0.34 16.87 3.15
CA GLN A 63 -1.55 17.70 3.22
C GLN A 63 -2.83 16.86 3.13
N ILE A 64 -2.85 15.84 2.27
CA ILE A 64 -3.97 14.89 2.16
C ILE A 64 -4.20 14.18 3.50
N ILE A 65 -3.14 13.67 4.14
CA ILE A 65 -3.22 13.04 5.47
C ILE A 65 -3.85 14.01 6.49
N LYS A 66 -3.36 15.24 6.56
CA LYS A 66 -3.90 16.26 7.50
C LYS A 66 -5.38 16.51 7.27
N LEU A 67 -5.84 16.58 6.02
CA LEU A 67 -7.26 16.76 5.70
C LEU A 67 -8.11 15.55 6.13
N TYR A 68 -7.58 14.33 6.01
CA TYR A 68 -8.23 13.13 6.54
C TYR A 68 -8.31 13.14 8.07
N ASP A 69 -7.23 13.52 8.76
CA ASP A 69 -7.22 13.66 10.22
C ASP A 69 -8.23 14.71 10.70
N GLU A 70 -8.36 15.82 9.96
CA GLU A 70 -9.39 16.83 10.23
C GLU A 70 -10.80 16.28 10.00
N LYS A 71 -11.01 15.54 8.91
CA LYS A 71 -12.30 14.91 8.59
C LYS A 71 -12.68 13.86 9.64
N ALA A 72 -11.72 13.11 10.17
CA ALA A 72 -11.94 12.07 11.18
C ALA A 72 -12.40 12.65 12.54
N LYS A 73 -12.11 13.93 12.83
CA LYS A 73 -12.57 14.61 14.05
C LYS A 73 -14.06 14.99 13.99
N LEU A 74 -14.67 14.99 12.81
CA LEU A 74 -16.06 15.37 12.58
C LEU A 74 -16.99 14.16 12.80
N ARG A 75 -17.61 14.09 13.98
CA ARG A 75 -18.38 12.94 14.47
C ARG A 75 -19.89 13.07 14.28
N ASP A 76 -20.43 14.28 14.08
CA ASP A 76 -21.88 14.50 13.94
C ASP A 76 -22.25 14.60 12.45
N PRO A 77 -22.91 13.58 11.85
CA PRO A 77 -23.17 13.57 10.41
C PRO A 77 -24.10 14.70 9.94
N LYS A 78 -24.95 15.25 10.82
CA LYS A 78 -25.90 16.30 10.46
C LYS A 78 -25.28 17.69 10.61
N LYS A 79 -24.58 17.94 11.71
CA LYS A 79 -23.94 19.24 11.97
C LYS A 79 -22.68 19.44 11.14
N ASP A 80 -21.90 18.38 10.96
CA ASP A 80 -20.60 18.47 10.30
C ASP A 80 -20.69 18.30 8.77
N LYS A 81 -21.89 18.01 8.22
CA LYS A 81 -22.07 17.69 6.81
C LYS A 81 -21.37 18.67 5.87
N ALA A 82 -21.63 19.98 6.03
CA ALA A 82 -21.06 21.01 5.17
C ALA A 82 -19.52 21.02 5.21
N LYS A 83 -18.94 20.84 6.40
CA LYS A 83 -17.48 20.82 6.58
C LYS A 83 -16.86 19.52 6.06
N ARG A 84 -17.55 18.38 6.22
CA ARG A 84 -17.14 17.09 5.64
C ARG A 84 -17.14 17.12 4.12
N ASP A 85 -18.15 17.76 3.51
CA ASP A 85 -18.25 17.95 2.07
C ASP A 85 -17.12 18.86 1.56
N GLU A 86 -16.83 19.96 2.27
CA GLU A 86 -15.71 20.85 1.95
C GLU A 86 -14.35 20.13 2.02
N LEU A 87 -14.07 19.39 3.10
CA LEU A 87 -12.84 18.62 3.25
C LEU A 87 -12.72 17.54 2.17
N THR A 88 -13.82 16.84 1.86
CA THR A 88 -13.83 15.82 0.81
C THR A 88 -13.50 16.43 -0.55
N LYS A 89 -14.06 17.60 -0.88
CA LYS A 89 -13.72 18.33 -2.11
C LYS A 89 -12.22 18.67 -2.17
N LYS A 90 -11.64 19.21 -1.09
CA LYS A 90 -10.21 19.54 -1.01
C LYS A 90 -9.32 18.31 -1.18
N ILE A 91 -9.68 17.19 -0.53
CA ILE A 91 -8.95 15.93 -0.68
C ILE A 91 -9.01 15.45 -2.12
N ASN A 92 -10.17 15.49 -2.78
CA ASN A 92 -10.32 15.06 -4.18
C ASN A 92 -9.43 15.92 -5.09
N GLU A 93 -9.46 17.25 -4.95
CA GLU A 93 -8.67 18.17 -5.76
C GLU A 93 -7.16 17.91 -5.61
N LEU A 94 -6.67 17.74 -4.37
CA LEU A 94 -5.27 17.43 -4.11
C LEU A 94 -4.88 16.03 -4.59
N SER A 95 -5.77 15.04 -4.44
CA SER A 95 -5.52 13.67 -4.88
C SER A 95 -5.40 13.59 -6.41
N VAL A 96 -6.25 14.32 -7.14
CA VAL A 96 -6.17 14.46 -8.60
C VAL A 96 -4.93 15.21 -9.04
N ALA A 97 -4.49 16.21 -8.28
CA ALA A 97 -3.25 16.91 -8.57
C ALA A 97 -2.03 16.00 -8.32
N SER A 98 -2.04 15.22 -7.24
CA SER A 98 -0.99 14.26 -6.88
C SER A 98 -0.88 13.13 -7.91
N SER A 99 -2.00 12.62 -8.42
CA SER A 99 -2.02 11.52 -9.40
C SER A 99 -1.33 11.86 -10.72
N LYS A 100 -1.14 13.15 -11.03
CA LYS A 100 -0.38 13.60 -12.21
C LYS A 100 1.13 13.43 -12.07
N ILE A 101 1.63 13.31 -10.84
CA ILE A 101 3.07 13.20 -10.52
C ILE A 101 3.38 11.90 -9.76
N SER A 102 2.45 10.95 -9.78
CA SER A 102 2.56 9.68 -9.06
C SER A 102 1.94 8.55 -9.86
N LYS A 103 2.40 7.32 -9.65
CA LYS A 103 1.88 6.12 -10.31
C LYS A 103 1.79 4.98 -9.30
N GLY A 104 0.57 4.62 -8.90
CA GLY A 104 0.35 3.58 -7.88
C GLY A 104 0.73 2.17 -8.32
N SER A 105 0.76 1.89 -9.62
CA SER A 105 1.00 0.54 -10.17
C SER A 105 2.47 0.20 -10.44
N GLU A 106 3.42 1.01 -9.94
CA GLU A 106 4.83 0.84 -10.27
C GLU A 106 5.47 -0.37 -9.57
N PHE A 107 5.06 -0.68 -8.32
CA PHE A 107 5.60 -1.84 -7.61
C PHE A 107 5.32 -3.18 -8.34
N PRO A 108 4.08 -3.50 -8.73
CA PRO A 108 3.80 -4.66 -9.59
C PRO A 108 4.58 -4.67 -10.90
N THR A 109 4.77 -3.49 -11.52
CA THR A 109 5.51 -3.34 -12.78
C THR A 109 6.99 -3.70 -12.60
N LEU A 110 7.62 -3.27 -11.51
CA LEU A 110 9.02 -3.60 -11.20
C LEU A 110 9.21 -5.08 -10.88
N ILE A 111 8.28 -5.69 -10.14
CA ILE A 111 8.30 -7.14 -9.90
C ILE A 111 8.22 -7.90 -11.22
N GLN A 112 7.29 -7.53 -12.11
CA GLN A 112 7.16 -8.16 -13.42
C GLN A 112 8.41 -7.94 -14.29
N ALA A 113 8.98 -6.74 -14.30
CA ALA A 113 10.21 -6.41 -15.04
C ALA A 113 11.42 -7.21 -14.54
N ALA A 114 11.45 -7.55 -13.25
CA ALA A 114 12.45 -8.44 -12.68
C ALA A 114 12.24 -9.93 -13.03
N GLY A 115 11.18 -10.27 -13.79
CA GLY A 115 10.80 -11.65 -14.10
C GLY A 115 9.95 -12.31 -13.01
N GLY A 116 9.42 -11.52 -12.07
CA GLY A 116 8.53 -12.00 -11.03
C GLY A 116 7.17 -12.43 -11.57
N THR A 117 6.61 -13.48 -10.99
CA THR A 117 5.31 -14.04 -11.35
C THR A 117 4.48 -14.36 -10.11
N GLY A 118 3.16 -14.41 -10.26
CA GLY A 118 2.26 -14.74 -9.15
C GLY A 118 2.33 -13.74 -7.99
N LEU A 119 2.56 -12.46 -8.29
CA LEU A 119 2.47 -11.39 -7.30
C LEU A 119 1.05 -11.28 -6.80
N ASN A 120 0.88 -11.51 -5.50
CA ASN A 120 -0.40 -11.39 -4.83
C ASN A 120 -0.22 -11.14 -3.33
N ALA A 121 -1.33 -10.87 -2.66
CA ALA A 121 -1.43 -10.91 -1.22
C ALA A 121 -2.76 -11.53 -0.78
N TYR A 122 -2.87 -11.80 0.51
CA TYR A 122 -4.14 -12.14 1.15
C TYR A 122 -4.12 -11.77 2.64
N THR A 123 -5.30 -11.46 3.15
CA THR A 123 -5.57 -11.17 4.56
C THR A 123 -6.54 -12.20 5.11
N ASN A 124 -6.14 -12.83 6.22
CA ASN A 124 -6.94 -13.77 7.00
C ASN A 124 -7.23 -13.18 8.38
N PHE A 125 -7.75 -14.01 9.30
CA PHE A 125 -8.07 -13.58 10.67
C PHE A 125 -6.87 -13.02 11.43
N ASP A 126 -5.71 -13.68 11.39
CA ASP A 126 -4.55 -13.36 12.24
C ASP A 126 -3.26 -13.06 11.44
N GLN A 127 -3.37 -12.95 10.12
CA GLN A 127 -2.23 -12.69 9.24
C GLN A 127 -2.61 -11.98 7.94
N THR A 128 -1.66 -11.22 7.42
CA THR A 128 -1.63 -10.71 6.05
C THR A 128 -0.30 -11.13 5.41
N VAL A 129 -0.35 -11.70 4.21
CA VAL A 129 0.82 -12.28 3.53
C VAL A 129 0.95 -11.70 2.13
N TYR A 130 2.15 -11.25 1.79
CA TYR A 130 2.52 -10.74 0.47
C TYR A 130 3.54 -11.69 -0.16
N HIS A 131 3.33 -12.11 -1.39
CA HIS A 131 4.19 -13.11 -2.00
C HIS A 131 4.30 -13.00 -3.52
N ASN A 132 5.40 -13.51 -4.06
CA ASN A 132 5.56 -13.81 -5.48
C ASN A 132 6.71 -14.80 -5.70
N SER A 133 6.73 -15.39 -6.90
CA SER A 133 7.88 -16.12 -7.41
C SER A 133 8.79 -15.18 -8.22
N PHE A 134 10.10 -15.46 -8.28
CA PHE A 134 11.07 -14.69 -9.06
C PHE A 134 12.33 -15.52 -9.39
N PRO A 135 13.12 -15.17 -10.43
CA PRO A 135 14.36 -15.87 -10.74
C PRO A 135 15.39 -15.78 -9.59
N ALA A 136 16.10 -16.86 -9.27
CA ALA A 136 16.99 -16.90 -8.11
C ALA A 136 18.07 -15.79 -8.11
N TYR A 137 18.58 -15.41 -9.28
CA TYR A 137 19.57 -14.33 -9.42
C TYR A 137 19.00 -12.92 -9.11
N GLN A 138 17.68 -12.77 -9.00
CA GLN A 138 16.99 -11.53 -8.64
C GLN A 138 16.74 -11.37 -7.13
N MET A 139 17.25 -12.29 -6.30
CA MET A 139 17.05 -12.26 -4.84
C MET A 139 17.34 -10.90 -4.22
N GLU A 140 18.47 -10.26 -4.56
CA GLU A 140 18.80 -8.94 -4.02
C GLU A 140 17.80 -7.85 -4.44
N ASN A 141 17.34 -7.88 -5.68
CA ASN A 141 16.36 -6.92 -6.18
C ASN A 141 15.00 -7.15 -5.53
N TRP A 142 14.59 -8.40 -5.37
CA TRP A 142 13.37 -8.77 -4.65
C TRP A 142 13.40 -8.27 -3.20
N LEU A 143 14.51 -8.50 -2.48
CA LEU A 143 14.70 -8.02 -1.11
C LEU A 143 14.65 -6.50 -1.01
N LYS A 144 15.26 -5.77 -1.95
CA LYS A 144 15.21 -4.29 -1.99
C LYS A 144 13.79 -3.77 -2.22
N LEU A 145 13.08 -4.34 -3.19
CA LEU A 145 11.70 -3.97 -3.47
C LEU A 145 10.80 -4.24 -2.24
N TYR A 146 10.87 -5.43 -1.65
CA TYR A 146 10.09 -5.76 -0.46
C TYR A 146 10.51 -4.98 0.78
N TYR A 147 11.80 -4.63 0.95
CA TYR A 147 12.21 -3.75 2.03
C TYR A 147 11.50 -2.39 1.91
N ASP A 148 11.54 -1.78 0.73
CA ASP A 148 10.96 -0.46 0.52
C ASP A 148 9.43 -0.48 0.64
N HIS A 149 8.79 -1.54 0.12
CA HIS A 149 7.36 -1.82 0.21
C HIS A 149 6.81 -1.75 1.64
N PHE A 150 7.56 -2.26 2.62
CA PHE A 150 7.12 -2.28 4.02
C PHE A 150 7.67 -1.12 4.87
N GLN A 151 8.83 -0.56 4.53
CA GLN A 151 9.45 0.49 5.34
C GLN A 151 9.00 1.90 4.96
N ARG A 152 8.66 2.13 3.69
CA ARG A 152 8.37 3.47 3.17
C ARG A 152 7.10 3.51 2.31
N PRO A 153 5.99 2.88 2.71
CA PRO A 153 4.78 2.87 1.89
C PRO A 153 4.20 4.28 1.72
N VAL A 154 3.62 4.53 0.55
CA VAL A 154 2.87 5.75 0.25
C VAL A 154 1.51 5.33 -0.27
N PHE A 155 0.48 5.72 0.45
CA PHE A 155 -0.91 5.32 0.24
C PHE A 155 -1.58 6.14 -0.88
N ARG A 156 -1.07 5.96 -2.11
CA ARG A 156 -1.66 6.56 -3.32
C ARG A 156 -2.98 5.91 -3.65
N GLU A 157 -3.84 6.63 -4.37
CA GLU A 157 -5.15 6.11 -4.82
C GLU A 157 -6.08 5.69 -3.67
N PHE A 158 -5.78 6.10 -2.42
CA PHE A 158 -6.53 5.75 -1.22
C PHE A 158 -8.06 5.88 -1.41
N GLN A 159 -8.52 7.01 -1.94
CA GLN A 159 -9.95 7.22 -2.20
C GLN A 159 -10.57 6.19 -3.14
N ALA A 160 -9.89 5.88 -4.24
CA ALA A 160 -10.39 4.95 -5.24
C ALA A 160 -10.43 3.52 -4.69
N GLU A 161 -9.41 3.12 -3.93
CA GLU A 161 -9.38 1.80 -3.30
C GLU A 161 -10.49 1.62 -2.26
N MET A 162 -10.89 2.69 -1.56
CA MET A 162 -11.95 2.59 -0.55
C MET A 162 -13.32 2.23 -1.16
N GLU A 163 -13.50 2.46 -2.46
CA GLU A 163 -14.72 2.10 -3.21
C GLU A 163 -14.64 0.69 -3.83
N ASN A 164 -13.44 0.10 -3.91
CA ASN A 164 -13.18 -1.17 -4.59
C ASN A 164 -12.97 -2.37 -3.63
N VAL A 165 -12.88 -2.11 -2.33
CA VAL A 165 -12.59 -3.11 -1.27
C VAL A 165 -13.82 -3.45 -0.44
#